data_AF-A0A7J8NBA8-F1
#
_entry.id   AF-A0A7J8NBA8-F1
#
_cell.length_a   1.000
_cell.length_b   1.000
_cell.length_c   1.000
_cell.angle_alpha   90.00
_cell.angle_beta   90.00
_cell.angle_gamma   90.00
#
_symmetry.space_group_name_H-M   'P 1'
#
loop_
_entity.id
_entity.type
_entity.pdbx_description
1 polymer ?
#
loop_
_entity_poly.entity_id
_entity_poly.type
_entity_poly.pdbx_seq_one_letter_code
_entity_poly.pdbx_strand_id
1 'polypeptide(L)'
;MEIIHLGHHQLCVRINTLHCIQSEMDVLEKRIITHLRNCESAHEEEFSNGLSKKFKLTPAACVEGVQQLSEAIAYKIVFHDLSHVLWDGLYVGEPSSSRIDSLLRELEQNLLIISETVHERVRTRNITDIMKASCDGFLLVLLAGGPSRAFSRQDSQIIEDDFKALKDLFWANGDGLPADLIDKFSATVRGVLPLFRTDTESLIEQFRHVTLETYGCPLDPGSHYLQHQGSGILQSQTHSCACYVIVMTRQLQSSLKRHTIYLKSF
;
A
#
# COMPACT_ATOMS: atom_id res chain seq x y z
N MET A 1 -12.88 -13.75 2.91
CA MET A 1 -13.77 -13.60 4.09
C MET A 1 -13.14 -14.15 5.38
N GLU A 2 -12.24 -15.14 5.35
CA GLU A 2 -11.60 -15.68 6.57
C GLU A 2 -10.49 -14.82 7.20
N ILE A 3 -9.84 -13.93 6.45
CA ILE A 3 -8.70 -13.13 6.95
C ILE A 3 -9.13 -12.04 7.94
N ILE A 4 -10.36 -11.53 7.81
CA ILE A 4 -10.87 -10.40 8.59
C ILE A 4 -11.12 -10.79 10.06
N HIS A 5 -11.51 -12.04 10.30
CA HIS A 5 -11.73 -12.59 11.64
C HIS A 5 -10.46 -13.08 12.34
N LEU A 6 -9.34 -13.19 11.62
CA LEU A 6 -8.09 -13.66 12.19
C LEU A 6 -7.33 -12.49 12.80
N GLY A 7 -7.01 -12.59 14.10
CA GLY A 7 -6.11 -11.65 14.76
C GLY A 7 -4.74 -11.65 14.07
N HIS A 8 -4.06 -10.50 14.11
CA HIS A 8 -2.75 -10.28 13.48
C HIS A 8 -1.72 -11.31 13.97
N HIS A 9 -1.75 -11.63 15.27
CA HIS A 9 -0.95 -12.70 15.86
C HIS A 9 -1.12 -14.05 15.15
N GLN A 10 -2.35 -14.43 14.80
CA GLN A 10 -2.62 -15.72 14.18
C GLN A 10 -2.20 -15.75 12.72
N LEU A 11 -2.25 -14.61 12.03
CA LEU A 11 -1.67 -14.47 10.69
C LEU A 11 -0.13 -14.52 10.74
N CYS A 12 0.51 -13.93 11.76
CA CYS A 12 1.95 -14.04 11.97
C CYS A 12 2.37 -15.50 12.21
N VAL A 13 1.62 -16.25 13.03
CA VAL A 13 1.86 -17.70 13.22
C VAL A 13 1.73 -18.45 11.90
N ARG A 14 0.74 -18.15 11.06
CA ARG A 14 0.61 -18.78 9.74
C ARG A 14 1.79 -18.46 8.82
N ILE A 15 2.28 -17.22 8.81
CA ILE A 15 3.50 -16.83 8.08
C ILE A 15 4.70 -17.66 8.54
N ASN A 16 4.89 -17.77 9.86
CA ASN A 16 5.98 -18.54 10.43
C ASN A 16 5.87 -20.03 10.08
N THR A 17 4.67 -20.61 10.15
CA THR A 17 4.42 -22.00 9.78
C THR A 17 4.73 -22.26 8.31
N LEU A 18 4.31 -21.38 7.39
CA LEU A 18 4.65 -21.52 5.97
C LEU A 18 6.15 -21.40 5.71
N HIS A 19 6.82 -20.46 6.38
CA HIS A 19 8.28 -20.34 6.30
C HIS A 19 8.98 -21.60 6.86
N CYS A 20 8.48 -22.16 7.97
CA CYS A 20 9.01 -23.40 8.54
C CYS A 20 8.83 -24.60 7.59
N ILE A 21 7.63 -24.76 7.02
CA ILE A 21 7.36 -25.80 6.01
C ILE A 21 8.33 -25.65 4.83
N GLN A 22 8.55 -24.42 4.36
CA GLN A 22 9.51 -24.14 3.29
C GLN A 22 10.93 -24.56 3.67
N SER A 23 11.42 -24.17 4.86
CA SER A 23 12.79 -24.46 5.28
C SER A 23 13.03 -25.95 5.52
N GLU A 24 12.04 -26.67 6.03
CA GLU A 24 12.13 -28.11 6.28
C GLU A 24 11.96 -28.95 5.02
N MET A 25 11.32 -28.42 3.97
CA MET A 25 11.03 -29.20 2.76
C MET A 25 12.29 -29.71 2.06
N ASP A 26 13.31 -28.86 1.93
CA ASP A 26 14.60 -29.24 1.33
C ASP A 26 15.33 -30.32 2.15
N VAL A 27 15.20 -30.26 3.47
CA VAL A 27 15.80 -31.23 4.40
C VAL A 27 15.04 -32.55 4.34
N LEU A 28 13.71 -32.50 4.32
CA LEU A 28 12.84 -33.66 4.23
C LEU A 28 13.01 -34.41 2.91
N GLU A 29 13.05 -33.70 1.78
CA GLU A 29 13.28 -34.28 0.46
C GLU A 29 14.61 -35.03 0.44
N LYS A 30 15.69 -34.40 0.91
CA LYS A 30 17.02 -35.04 1.00
C LYS A 30 17.00 -36.27 1.90
N ARG A 31 16.38 -36.20 3.08
CA ARG A 31 16.27 -37.33 4.02
C ARG A 31 15.52 -38.50 3.41
N ILE A 32 14.39 -38.25 2.75
CA ILE A 32 13.61 -39.29 2.08
C ILE A 32 14.44 -39.93 0.96
N ILE A 33 15.11 -39.12 0.12
CA ILE A 33 16.00 -39.61 -0.93
C ILE A 33 17.11 -40.49 -0.33
N THR A 34 17.78 -40.05 0.75
CA THR A 34 18.85 -40.81 1.40
C THR A 34 18.34 -42.11 2.01
N HIS A 35 17.22 -42.09 2.74
CA HIS A 35 16.66 -43.31 3.33
C HIS A 35 16.23 -44.32 2.28
N LEU A 36 15.63 -43.86 1.18
CA LEU A 36 15.21 -44.75 0.09
C LEU A 36 16.41 -45.31 -0.69
N ARG A 37 17.47 -44.51 -0.89
CA ARG A 37 18.75 -45.01 -1.44
C ARG A 37 19.35 -46.12 -0.57
N ASN A 38 19.25 -45.99 0.75
CA ASN A 38 19.80 -46.97 1.69
C ASN A 38 18.97 -48.27 1.82
N CYS A 39 17.75 -48.34 1.26
CA CYS A 39 16.87 -49.52 1.34
C CYS A 39 16.93 -50.46 0.12
N GLU A 40 17.60 -50.06 -0.98
CA GLU A 40 17.84 -50.80 -2.23
C GLU A 40 16.66 -51.60 -2.85
N SER A 41 15.99 -51.01 -3.85
CA SER A 41 15.45 -51.73 -5.03
C SER A 41 15.12 -50.76 -6.19
N ALA A 42 15.86 -50.88 -7.30
CA ALA A 42 15.59 -50.51 -8.70
C ALA A 42 15.03 -49.09 -9.07
N HIS A 43 15.70 -48.48 -10.05
CA HIS A 43 15.44 -47.17 -10.71
C HIS A 43 15.73 -45.90 -9.90
N GLU A 44 17.02 -45.72 -9.58
CA GLU A 44 17.60 -44.55 -8.90
C GLU A 44 17.21 -43.20 -9.53
N GLU A 45 17.24 -43.11 -10.86
CA GLU A 45 16.94 -41.85 -11.57
C GLU A 45 15.44 -41.54 -11.58
N GLU A 46 14.57 -42.54 -11.72
CA GLU A 46 13.14 -42.33 -11.88
C GLU A 46 12.47 -41.95 -10.55
N PHE A 47 12.95 -42.51 -9.44
CA PHE A 47 12.42 -42.22 -8.10
C PHE A 47 12.85 -40.85 -7.58
N SER A 48 14.14 -40.51 -7.70
CA SER A 48 14.65 -39.18 -7.33
C SER A 48 13.98 -38.10 -8.18
N ASN A 49 13.80 -38.35 -9.48
CA ASN A 49 13.12 -37.42 -10.39
C ASN A 49 11.62 -37.34 -10.10
N GLY A 50 10.97 -38.45 -9.76
CA GLY A 50 9.55 -38.50 -9.38
C GLY A 50 9.25 -37.76 -8.06
N LEU A 51 10.09 -37.93 -7.04
CA LEU A 51 9.91 -37.25 -5.75
C LEU A 51 10.20 -35.75 -5.86
N SER A 52 11.27 -35.40 -6.58
CA SER A 52 11.59 -33.99 -6.86
C SER A 52 10.46 -33.32 -7.65
N LYS A 53 9.86 -34.01 -8.64
CA LYS A 53 8.64 -33.55 -9.32
C LYS A 53 7.43 -33.37 -8.39
N LYS A 54 7.26 -34.22 -7.37
CA LYS A 54 6.14 -34.14 -6.41
C LYS A 54 6.26 -32.94 -5.47
N PHE A 55 7.46 -32.62 -5.00
CA PHE A 55 7.67 -31.49 -4.09
C PHE A 55 7.94 -30.16 -4.80
N LYS A 56 8.27 -30.17 -6.10
CA LYS A 56 8.66 -28.99 -6.90
C LYS A 56 7.79 -27.74 -6.72
N LEU A 57 6.48 -27.90 -6.55
CA LEU A 57 5.55 -26.78 -6.43
C LEU A 57 5.46 -26.21 -5.00
N THR A 58 5.81 -27.01 -4.00
CA THR A 58 5.61 -26.67 -2.58
C THR A 58 6.42 -25.46 -2.14
N PRO A 59 7.74 -25.34 -2.46
CA PRO A 59 8.51 -24.16 -2.07
C PRO A 59 7.97 -22.87 -2.67
N ALA A 60 7.60 -22.88 -3.96
CA ALA A 60 7.04 -21.72 -4.65
C ALA A 60 5.69 -21.31 -4.03
N ALA A 61 4.80 -22.27 -3.77
CA ALA A 61 3.53 -22.02 -3.11
C ALA A 61 3.70 -21.46 -1.68
N CYS A 62 4.73 -21.90 -0.93
CA CYS A 62 5.02 -21.34 0.39
C CYS A 62 5.50 -19.88 0.30
N VAL A 63 6.37 -19.55 -0.67
CA VAL A 63 6.82 -18.16 -0.90
C VAL A 63 5.64 -17.27 -1.25
N GLU A 64 4.76 -17.73 -2.14
CA GLU A 64 3.56 -17.01 -2.53
C GLU A 64 2.60 -16.85 -1.35
N GLY A 65 2.39 -17.89 -0.54
CA GLY A 65 1.55 -17.82 0.65
C GLY A 65 2.08 -16.83 1.68
N VAL A 66 3.40 -16.83 1.93
CA VAL A 66 4.05 -15.83 2.80
C VAL A 66 3.86 -14.42 2.24
N GLN A 67 4.01 -14.24 0.91
CA GLN A 67 3.76 -12.96 0.25
C GLN A 67 2.34 -12.46 0.48
N GLN A 68 1.35 -13.27 0.15
CA GLN A 68 -0.06 -12.89 0.23
C GLN A 68 -0.47 -12.60 1.67
N LEU A 69 0.01 -13.39 2.65
CA LEU A 69 -0.28 -13.15 4.06
C LEU A 69 0.41 -11.89 4.60
N SER A 70 1.64 -11.60 4.18
CA SER A 70 2.35 -10.38 4.61
C SER A 70 1.60 -9.14 4.14
N GLU A 71 1.17 -9.13 2.88
CA GLU A 71 0.34 -8.08 2.30
C GLU A 71 -1.03 -7.98 3.00
N ALA A 72 -1.69 -9.12 3.23
CA ALA A 72 -2.98 -9.17 3.92
C ALA A 72 -2.93 -8.56 5.33
N ILE A 73 -1.92 -8.94 6.13
CA ILE A 73 -1.72 -8.39 7.48
C ILE A 73 -1.48 -6.89 7.42
N ALA A 74 -0.61 -6.44 6.50
CA ALA A 74 -0.26 -5.04 6.36
C ALA A 74 -1.50 -4.16 6.09
N TYR A 75 -2.30 -4.54 5.10
CA TYR A 75 -3.51 -3.79 4.77
C TYR A 75 -4.59 -3.93 5.85
N LYS A 76 -4.68 -5.07 6.54
CA LYS A 76 -5.57 -5.20 7.70
C LYS A 76 -5.16 -4.25 8.83
N ILE A 77 -3.89 -4.23 9.22
CA ILE A 77 -3.39 -3.32 10.27
C ILE A 77 -3.75 -1.88 9.93
N VAL A 78 -3.35 -1.42 8.74
CA VAL A 78 -3.49 0.00 8.39
C VAL A 78 -4.94 0.42 8.17
N PHE A 79 -5.72 -0.36 7.40
CA PHE A 79 -7.05 0.08 6.98
C PHE A 79 -8.18 -0.41 7.88
N HIS A 80 -7.99 -1.50 8.63
CA HIS A 80 -9.01 -2.01 9.54
C HIS A 80 -8.66 -1.62 10.98
N ASP A 81 -7.49 -2.04 11.47
CA ASP A 81 -7.17 -1.94 12.90
C ASP A 81 -6.78 -0.53 13.33
N LEU A 82 -6.15 0.23 12.44
CA LEU A 82 -5.78 1.63 12.64
C LEU A 82 -6.77 2.60 11.98
N SER A 83 -7.93 2.12 11.55
CA SER A 83 -8.95 2.96 10.88
C SER A 83 -9.38 4.15 11.73
N HIS A 84 -9.49 3.99 13.05
CA HIS A 84 -9.91 5.05 13.98
C HIS A 84 -8.90 6.19 14.07
N VAL A 85 -7.60 5.92 13.97
CA VAL A 85 -6.55 6.96 13.96
C VAL A 85 -6.21 7.45 12.56
N LEU A 86 -6.38 6.61 11.53
CA LEU A 86 -6.11 6.96 10.14
C LEU A 86 -7.31 7.67 9.50
N TRP A 87 -8.43 6.97 9.35
CA TRP A 87 -9.60 7.45 8.61
C TRP A 87 -10.55 8.31 9.45
N ASP A 88 -10.69 8.04 10.75
CA ASP A 88 -11.54 8.87 11.63
C ASP A 88 -10.75 9.96 12.37
N GLY A 89 -9.41 9.86 12.39
CA GLY A 89 -8.53 10.75 13.13
C GLY A 89 -7.77 11.74 12.26
N LEU A 90 -6.89 11.24 11.38
CA LEU A 90 -5.91 12.08 10.68
C LEU A 90 -6.57 13.20 9.87
N TYR A 91 -6.20 14.44 10.21
CA TYR A 91 -6.64 15.71 9.64
C TYR A 91 -8.14 16.00 9.70
N VAL A 92 -8.92 15.24 10.49
CA VAL A 92 -10.34 15.53 10.66
C VAL A 92 -10.50 16.87 11.39
N GLY A 93 -11.31 17.77 10.82
CA GLY A 93 -11.42 19.14 11.29
C GLY A 93 -10.30 20.01 10.76
N GLU A 94 -9.26 20.23 11.57
CA GLU A 94 -8.12 21.08 11.24
C GLU A 94 -6.80 20.27 11.26
N PRO A 95 -5.98 20.31 10.19
CA PRO A 95 -4.74 19.54 10.11
C PRO A 95 -3.75 19.79 11.25
N SER A 96 -3.70 21.02 11.77
CA SER A 96 -2.82 21.41 12.88
C SER A 96 -3.18 20.73 14.21
N SER A 97 -4.46 20.38 14.41
CA SER A 97 -5.00 19.79 15.65
C SER A 97 -5.07 18.26 15.62
N SER A 98 -5.24 17.69 14.42
CA SER A 98 -5.46 16.26 14.19
C SER A 98 -4.30 15.64 13.41
N ARG A 99 -3.09 15.75 13.97
CA ARG A 99 -1.84 15.32 13.33
C ARG A 99 -1.61 13.80 13.37
N ILE A 100 -0.58 13.37 12.65
CA ILE A 100 -0.21 11.95 12.47
C ILE A 100 0.25 11.24 13.75
N ASP A 101 0.54 11.95 14.85
CA ASP A 101 1.17 11.40 16.05
C ASP A 101 0.49 10.15 16.61
N SER A 102 -0.85 10.13 16.66
CA SER A 102 -1.63 8.98 17.13
C SER A 102 -1.46 7.77 16.22
N LEU A 103 -1.47 7.98 14.90
CA LEU A 103 -1.24 6.93 13.91
C LEU A 103 0.18 6.37 14.03
N LEU A 104 1.20 7.23 14.19
CA LEU A 104 2.58 6.79 14.33
C LEU A 104 2.78 5.92 15.57
N ARG A 105 2.21 6.33 16.71
CA ARG A 105 2.30 5.58 17.96
C ARG A 105 1.71 4.18 17.85
N GLU A 106 0.54 4.05 17.24
CA GLU A 106 -0.10 2.75 17.08
C GLU A 106 0.58 1.90 15.98
N LEU A 107 1.08 2.52 14.91
CA LEU A 107 1.93 1.85 13.92
C LEU A 107 3.19 1.27 14.58
N GLU A 108 3.87 2.05 15.42
CA GLU A 108 5.09 1.62 16.13
C GLU A 108 4.82 0.38 17.01
N GLN A 109 3.71 0.38 17.76
CA GLN A 109 3.29 -0.78 18.56
C GLN A 109 3.06 -2.03 17.69
N ASN A 110 2.38 -1.87 16.55
CA ASN A 110 2.17 -2.97 15.61
C ASN A 110 3.50 -3.47 15.01
N LEU A 111 4.41 -2.56 14.66
CA LEU A 111 5.74 -2.92 14.14
C LEU A 111 6.57 -3.70 15.18
N LEU A 112 6.45 -3.36 16.46
CA LEU A 112 7.10 -4.11 17.55
C LEU A 112 6.52 -5.54 17.64
N ILE A 113 5.19 -5.68 17.65
CA ILE A 113 4.55 -7.00 17.66
C ILE A 113 4.98 -7.85 16.46
N ILE A 114 5.00 -7.27 15.25
CA ILE A 114 5.48 -7.97 14.05
C ILE A 114 6.95 -8.37 14.20
N SER A 115 7.79 -7.50 14.75
CA SER A 115 9.22 -7.77 14.91
C SER A 115 9.49 -8.91 15.89
N GLU A 116 8.71 -8.99 16.97
CA GLU A 116 8.82 -10.06 17.99
C GLU A 116 8.21 -11.38 17.53
N THR A 117 7.12 -11.34 16.76
CA THR A 117 6.35 -12.54 16.41
C THR A 117 6.78 -13.15 15.08
N VAL A 118 7.20 -12.36 14.10
CA VAL A 118 7.52 -12.84 12.75
C VAL A 118 9.01 -13.20 12.64
N HIS A 119 9.28 -14.37 12.04
CA HIS A 119 10.64 -14.86 11.84
C HIS A 119 11.49 -13.87 11.01
N GLU A 120 12.74 -13.65 11.42
CA GLU A 120 13.65 -12.63 10.87
C GLU A 120 13.71 -12.61 9.34
N ARG A 121 13.83 -13.78 8.70
CA ARG A 121 13.89 -13.94 7.23
C ARG A 121 12.68 -13.39 6.47
N VAL A 122 11.52 -13.26 7.12
CA VAL A 122 10.27 -12.75 6.51
C VAL A 122 9.79 -11.46 7.18
N ARG A 123 10.45 -11.01 8.25
CA ARG A 123 10.13 -9.79 8.99
C ARG A 123 10.28 -8.54 8.13
N THR A 124 11.41 -8.36 7.45
CA THR A 124 11.67 -7.20 6.58
C THR A 124 10.58 -7.03 5.53
N ARG A 125 10.07 -8.15 4.99
CA ARG A 125 8.96 -8.14 4.04
C ARG A 125 7.67 -7.61 4.66
N ASN A 126 7.30 -8.09 5.84
CA ASN A 126 6.10 -7.64 6.54
C ASN A 126 6.17 -6.14 6.85
N ILE A 127 7.31 -5.67 7.38
CA ILE A 127 7.53 -4.24 7.65
C ILE A 127 7.43 -3.42 6.36
N THR A 128 8.01 -3.92 5.25
CA THR A 128 7.92 -3.27 3.94
C THR A 128 6.49 -3.18 3.41
N ASP A 129 5.68 -4.22 3.59
CA ASP A 129 4.28 -4.21 3.16
C ASP A 129 3.42 -3.30 4.06
N ILE A 130 3.71 -3.21 5.37
CA ILE A 130 3.08 -2.24 6.28
C ILE A 130 3.44 -0.80 5.88
N MET A 131 4.69 -0.55 5.49
CA MET A 131 5.10 0.76 4.99
C MET A 131 4.31 1.17 3.74
N LYS A 132 4.17 0.25 2.77
CA LYS A 132 3.37 0.49 1.56
C LYS A 132 1.91 0.79 1.90
N ALA A 133 1.30 -0.04 2.73
CA ALA A 133 -0.07 0.14 3.16
C ALA A 133 -0.25 1.50 3.88
N SER A 134 0.73 1.93 4.68
CA SER A 134 0.72 3.23 5.38
C SER A 134 0.82 4.40 4.40
N CYS A 135 1.66 4.29 3.35
CA CYS A 135 1.74 5.30 2.29
C CYS A 135 0.41 5.38 1.50
N ASP A 136 -0.19 4.24 1.17
CA ASP A 136 -1.50 4.18 0.51
C ASP A 136 -2.61 4.77 1.39
N GLY A 137 -2.59 4.49 2.71
CA GLY A 137 -3.52 5.05 3.69
C GLY A 137 -3.38 6.56 3.82
N PHE A 138 -2.16 7.06 3.86
CA PHE A 138 -1.89 8.50 3.88
C PHE A 138 -2.40 9.19 2.60
N LEU A 139 -2.18 8.59 1.42
CA LEU A 139 -2.74 9.08 0.15
C LEU A 139 -4.27 9.04 0.13
N LEU A 140 -4.89 8.00 0.69
CA LEU A 140 -6.34 7.90 0.80
C LEU A 140 -6.90 9.08 1.60
N VAL A 141 -6.30 9.39 2.75
CA VAL A 141 -6.68 10.52 3.59
C VAL A 141 -6.54 11.85 2.84
N LEU A 142 -5.43 12.05 2.12
CA LEU A 142 -5.16 13.30 1.40
C LEU A 142 -6.07 13.52 0.18
N LEU A 143 -6.35 12.46 -0.59
CA LEU A 143 -6.96 12.60 -1.92
C LEU A 143 -8.43 12.16 -1.96
N ALA A 144 -8.87 11.38 -0.99
CA ALA A 144 -10.22 10.84 -0.93
C ALA A 144 -10.78 10.83 0.51
N GLY A 145 -10.25 11.66 1.40
CA GLY A 145 -10.66 11.73 2.81
C GLY A 145 -12.03 12.36 3.10
N GLY A 146 -12.79 12.72 2.07
CA GLY A 146 -14.14 13.27 2.21
C GLY A 146 -14.20 14.71 2.75
N PRO A 147 -15.41 15.22 3.03
CA PRO A 147 -15.63 16.63 3.38
C PRO A 147 -15.22 17.00 4.82
N SER A 148 -14.87 16.02 5.67
CA SER A 148 -14.39 16.26 7.04
C SER A 148 -12.96 16.81 7.09
N ARG A 149 -12.31 16.92 5.93
CA ARG A 149 -10.94 17.40 5.76
C ARG A 149 -10.95 18.49 4.71
N ALA A 150 -10.47 19.68 5.09
CA ALA A 150 -10.29 20.79 4.17
C ALA A 150 -8.84 21.25 4.27
N PHE A 151 -8.10 21.12 3.17
CA PHE A 151 -6.70 21.52 3.12
C PHE A 151 -6.55 22.90 2.50
N SER A 152 -5.71 23.71 3.12
CA SER A 152 -5.24 24.99 2.60
C SER A 152 -3.76 24.90 2.22
N ARG A 153 -3.23 25.94 1.55
CA ARG A 153 -1.81 26.01 1.21
C ARG A 153 -0.93 26.10 2.46
N GLN A 154 -1.45 26.69 3.53
CA GLN A 154 -0.77 26.84 4.81
C GLN A 154 -0.51 25.49 5.49
N ASP A 155 -1.36 24.50 5.24
CA ASP A 155 -1.24 23.16 5.82
C ASP A 155 -0.14 22.32 5.14
N SER A 156 0.35 22.74 3.97
CA SER A 156 1.34 21.98 3.20
C SER A 156 2.58 21.60 4.01
N GLN A 157 3.07 22.50 4.86
CA GLN A 157 4.23 22.21 5.71
C GLN A 157 3.90 21.15 6.78
N ILE A 158 2.72 21.23 7.39
CA ILE A 158 2.27 20.24 8.39
C ILE A 158 2.21 18.85 7.75
N ILE A 159 1.64 18.76 6.55
CA ILE A 159 1.50 17.50 5.83
C ILE A 159 2.87 16.91 5.44
N GLU A 160 3.81 17.76 5.02
CA GLU A 160 5.18 17.33 4.70
C GLU A 160 5.95 16.86 5.94
N ASP A 161 5.81 17.55 7.07
CA ASP A 161 6.43 17.18 8.34
C ASP A 161 5.85 15.85 8.85
N ASP A 162 4.53 15.66 8.77
CA ASP A 162 3.85 14.41 9.13
C ASP A 162 4.31 13.24 8.25
N PHE A 163 4.42 13.47 6.94
CA PHE A 163 4.94 12.44 6.04
C PHE A 163 6.40 12.11 6.31
N LYS A 164 7.22 13.11 6.66
CA LYS A 164 8.60 12.87 7.09
C LYS A 164 8.64 12.00 8.34
N ALA A 165 7.84 12.31 9.36
CA ALA A 165 7.76 11.52 10.58
C ALA A 165 7.31 10.06 10.30
N LEU A 166 6.38 9.86 9.35
CA LEU A 166 6.01 8.52 8.88
C LEU A 166 7.20 7.77 8.27
N LYS A 167 8.00 8.41 7.42
CA LYS A 167 9.21 7.77 6.85
C LYS A 167 10.25 7.47 7.93
N ASP A 168 10.45 8.40 8.86
CA ASP A 168 11.43 8.29 9.92
C ASP A 168 11.09 7.12 10.87
N LEU A 169 9.80 6.83 11.10
CA LEU A 169 9.34 5.64 11.82
C LEU A 169 9.85 4.34 11.18
N PHE A 170 9.71 4.19 9.85
CA PHE A 170 10.18 2.99 9.14
C PHE A 170 11.70 2.94 8.96
N TRP A 171 12.36 4.09 8.93
CA TRP A 171 13.81 4.17 8.89
C TRP A 171 14.44 3.79 10.24
N ALA A 172 13.78 4.12 11.35
CA ALA A 172 14.15 3.78 12.72
C ALA A 172 15.64 4.09 13.03
N ASN A 173 16.11 5.29 12.68
CA ASN A 173 17.49 5.73 12.87
C ASN A 173 18.57 4.84 12.21
N GLY A 174 18.19 4.07 11.18
CA GLY A 174 19.08 3.14 10.47
C GLY A 174 18.91 1.68 10.88
N ASP A 175 18.15 1.39 11.93
CA ASP A 175 17.86 0.02 12.38
C ASP A 175 16.64 -0.61 11.68
N GLY A 176 15.93 0.18 10.87
CA GLY A 176 14.71 -0.22 10.17
C GLY A 176 14.92 -0.62 8.71
N LEU A 177 14.08 -0.11 7.82
CA LEU A 177 14.16 -0.37 6.38
C LEU A 177 15.28 0.45 5.72
N PRO A 178 15.92 -0.08 4.66
CA PRO A 178 16.86 0.68 3.83
C PRO A 178 16.22 1.93 3.23
N ALA A 179 16.95 3.04 3.22
CA ALA A 179 16.43 4.34 2.75
C ALA A 179 15.99 4.32 1.28
N ASP A 180 16.70 3.58 0.42
CA ASP A 180 16.35 3.37 -0.98
C ASP A 180 15.01 2.63 -1.14
N LEU A 181 14.73 1.69 -0.24
CA LEU A 181 13.45 0.98 -0.21
C LEU A 181 12.32 1.92 0.23
N ILE A 182 12.59 2.75 1.23
CA ILE A 182 11.65 3.76 1.72
C ILE A 182 11.31 4.75 0.59
N ASP A 183 12.32 5.34 -0.04
CA ASP A 183 12.13 6.33 -1.11
C ASP A 183 11.40 5.76 -2.33
N LYS A 184 11.62 4.47 -2.62
CA LYS A 184 10.92 3.75 -3.68
C LYS A 184 9.42 3.65 -3.41
N PHE A 185 9.03 3.19 -2.23
CA PHE A 185 7.61 2.99 -1.91
C PHE A 185 6.88 4.29 -1.57
N SER A 186 7.62 5.31 -1.15
CA SER A 186 7.08 6.63 -0.82
C SER A 186 7.02 7.58 -2.04
N ALA A 187 7.40 7.11 -3.24
CA ALA A 187 7.56 7.94 -4.43
C ALA A 187 6.27 8.66 -4.86
N THR A 188 5.13 7.97 -4.81
CA THR A 188 3.83 8.57 -5.18
C THR A 188 3.46 9.69 -4.22
N VAL A 189 3.61 9.48 -2.90
CA VAL A 189 3.33 10.52 -1.90
C VAL A 189 4.20 11.74 -2.14
N ARG A 190 5.51 11.53 -2.34
CA ARG A 190 6.48 12.60 -2.64
C ARG A 190 6.14 13.37 -3.92
N GLY A 191 5.53 12.72 -4.92
CA GLY A 191 5.04 13.39 -6.13
C GLY A 191 3.77 14.21 -5.91
N VAL A 192 2.93 13.81 -4.95
CA VAL A 192 1.66 14.47 -4.63
C VAL A 192 1.84 15.66 -3.69
N LEU A 193 2.72 15.57 -2.68
CA LEU A 193 2.87 16.60 -1.64
C LEU A 193 3.12 18.02 -2.17
N PRO A 194 3.99 18.24 -3.19
CA PRO A 194 4.20 19.58 -3.74
C PRO A 194 2.93 20.24 -4.29
N LEU A 195 1.93 19.45 -4.70
CA LEU A 195 0.66 19.98 -5.22
C LEU A 195 -0.13 20.73 -4.15
N PHE A 196 0.04 20.41 -2.87
CA PHE A 196 -0.60 21.10 -1.75
C PHE A 196 -0.05 22.52 -1.51
N ARG A 197 1.12 22.85 -2.09
CA ARG A 197 1.70 24.21 -2.03
C ARG A 197 1.23 25.12 -3.16
N THR A 198 0.76 24.52 -4.24
CA THR A 198 0.38 25.20 -5.48
C THR A 198 -1.02 25.79 -5.34
N ASP A 199 -1.22 27.00 -5.87
CA ASP A 199 -2.55 27.59 -5.93
C ASP A 199 -3.45 26.85 -6.94
N THR A 200 -4.77 26.98 -6.75
CA THR A 200 -5.76 26.25 -7.54
C THR A 200 -5.68 26.59 -9.03
N GLU A 201 -5.38 27.83 -9.40
CA GLU A 201 -5.30 28.25 -10.81
C GLU A 201 -4.12 27.57 -11.52
N SER A 202 -2.94 27.62 -10.90
CA SER A 202 -1.74 26.95 -11.40
C SER A 202 -1.94 25.42 -11.50
N LEU A 203 -2.61 24.80 -10.52
CA LEU A 203 -2.92 23.37 -10.58
C LEU A 203 -3.85 23.01 -11.74
N ILE A 204 -4.89 23.81 -11.97
CA ILE A 204 -5.82 23.62 -13.09
C ILE A 204 -5.06 23.70 -14.41
N GLU A 205 -4.16 24.67 -14.56
CA GLU A 205 -3.40 24.85 -15.80
C GLU A 205 -2.40 23.70 -16.03
N GLN A 206 -1.67 23.28 -15.00
CA GLN A 206 -0.80 22.10 -15.06
C GLN A 206 -1.59 20.84 -15.46
N PHE A 207 -2.78 20.64 -14.88
CA PHE A 207 -3.63 19.51 -15.21
C PHE A 207 -4.12 19.54 -16.67
N ARG A 208 -4.50 20.72 -17.18
CA ARG A 208 -4.89 20.90 -18.59
C ARG A 208 -3.75 20.55 -19.53
N HIS A 209 -2.54 21.04 -19.25
CA HIS A 209 -1.36 20.75 -20.06
C HIS A 209 -1.08 19.24 -20.14
N VAL A 210 -1.02 18.56 -18.99
CA VAL A 210 -0.80 17.11 -18.93
C VAL A 210 -1.90 16.33 -19.66
N THR A 211 -3.15 16.77 -19.56
CA THR A 211 -4.28 16.13 -20.26
C THR A 211 -4.17 16.30 -21.78
N LEU A 212 -3.81 17.50 -22.25
CA LEU A 212 -3.62 17.78 -23.67
C LEU A 212 -2.46 16.96 -24.27
N GLU A 213 -1.35 16.84 -23.54
CA GLU A 213 -0.20 16.02 -23.94
C GLU A 213 -0.54 14.52 -23.99
N THR A 214 -1.37 14.05 -23.05
CA THR A 214 -1.70 12.62 -22.93
C THR A 214 -2.75 12.17 -23.95
N TYR A 215 -3.72 13.02 -24.27
CA TYR A 215 -4.88 12.64 -25.09
C TYR A 215 -4.91 13.29 -26.49
N GLY A 216 -3.99 14.21 -26.78
CA GLY A 216 -4.02 15.00 -28.02
C GLY A 216 -5.18 16.00 -28.03
N CYS A 217 -5.00 17.14 -28.69
CA CYS A 217 -6.01 18.19 -28.79
C CYS A 217 -7.24 17.71 -29.59
N PRO A 218 -8.47 17.69 -29.04
CA PRO A 218 -9.67 17.51 -29.86
C PRO A 218 -10.24 18.87 -30.26
N LEU A 219 -9.47 19.71 -30.96
CA LEU A 219 -10.00 20.88 -31.66
C LEU A 219 -9.20 21.12 -32.94
N ASP A 220 -9.66 20.49 -34.01
CA ASP A 220 -9.44 20.97 -35.37
C ASP A 220 -10.32 22.24 -35.53
N PRO A 221 -9.76 23.42 -35.84
CA PRO A 221 -10.51 24.68 -35.89
C PRO A 221 -11.30 24.76 -37.20
N GLY A 222 -12.46 24.13 -37.24
CA GLY A 222 -13.24 24.05 -38.47
C GLY A 222 -14.70 23.67 -38.29
N SER A 223 -15.47 24.30 -37.39
CA SER A 223 -16.94 24.34 -37.52
C SER A 223 -17.59 25.47 -36.71
N HIS A 224 -18.06 26.47 -37.45
CA HIS A 224 -19.18 27.39 -37.22
C HIS A 224 -19.76 27.63 -35.80
N TYR A 225 -19.68 28.90 -35.42
CA TYR A 225 -20.53 29.68 -34.50
C TYR A 225 -21.91 29.10 -34.15
N LEU A 226 -22.22 29.06 -32.85
CA LEU A 226 -23.46 29.63 -32.31
C LEU A 226 -23.17 30.31 -30.97
N GLN A 227 -23.38 31.64 -30.97
CA GLN A 227 -23.46 32.48 -29.78
C GLN A 227 -24.62 32.03 -28.89
N HIS A 228 -24.35 31.91 -27.59
CA HIS A 228 -25.35 32.24 -26.57
C HIS A 228 -24.68 33.01 -25.44
N GLN A 229 -25.02 34.31 -25.36
CA GLN A 229 -24.86 35.14 -24.17
C GLN A 229 -25.78 34.61 -23.07
N GLY A 230 -25.23 34.47 -21.86
CA GLY A 230 -25.98 34.18 -20.65
C GLY A 230 -25.15 34.59 -19.43
N SER A 231 -25.50 35.75 -18.87
CA SER A 231 -25.01 36.28 -17.59
C SER A 231 -25.13 35.24 -16.46
N GLY A 232 -24.13 35.18 -15.58
CA GLY A 232 -24.17 34.29 -14.42
C GLY A 232 -22.87 34.26 -13.63
N ILE A 233 -22.51 35.39 -13.03
CA ILE A 233 -21.60 35.43 -11.88
C ILE A 233 -22.37 34.84 -10.68
N LEU A 234 -21.69 34.00 -9.87
CA LEU A 234 -22.16 33.20 -8.71
C LEU A 234 -22.84 31.86 -9.03
N GLN A 235 -22.03 30.79 -9.13
CA GLN A 235 -22.21 29.48 -8.46
C GLN A 235 -21.38 28.42 -9.19
N SER A 236 -20.26 27.98 -8.58
CA SER A 236 -19.78 26.57 -8.64
C SER A 236 -18.34 26.42 -8.12
N GLN A 237 -18.06 26.97 -6.93
CA GLN A 237 -16.91 26.51 -6.11
C GLN A 237 -16.97 25.01 -5.77
N THR A 238 -18.08 24.33 -6.07
CA THR A 238 -18.32 22.90 -5.83
C THR A 238 -17.89 21.98 -6.99
N HIS A 239 -17.64 22.50 -8.19
CA HIS A 239 -17.33 21.64 -9.35
C HIS A 239 -15.82 21.38 -9.58
N SER A 240 -14.94 22.14 -8.94
CA SER A 240 -13.49 21.96 -9.09
C SER A 240 -12.95 20.78 -8.25
N CYS A 241 -13.59 20.46 -7.12
CA CYS A 241 -13.19 19.34 -6.26
C CYS A 241 -13.48 17.98 -6.91
N ALA A 242 -14.53 17.87 -7.74
CA ALA A 242 -14.93 16.61 -8.36
C ALA A 242 -13.94 16.08 -9.41
N CYS A 243 -13.30 16.94 -10.20
CA CYS A 243 -12.33 16.51 -11.22
C CYS A 243 -11.02 16.00 -10.61
N TYR A 244 -10.58 16.57 -9.49
CA TYR A 244 -9.39 16.12 -8.75
C TYR A 244 -9.60 14.72 -8.15
N VAL A 245 -10.82 14.48 -7.64
CA VAL A 245 -11.22 13.17 -7.11
C VAL A 245 -11.28 12.12 -8.21
N ILE A 246 -11.74 12.40 -9.43
CA ILE A 246 -11.94 11.37 -10.48
C ILE A 246 -10.63 10.79 -11.05
N VAL A 247 -9.56 11.60 -11.18
CA VAL A 247 -8.28 11.11 -11.72
C VAL A 247 -7.45 10.43 -10.64
N MET A 248 -7.40 10.99 -9.44
CA MET A 248 -6.72 10.34 -8.30
C MET A 248 -7.45 9.08 -7.83
N THR A 249 -8.78 9.04 -7.89
CA THR A 249 -9.53 7.79 -7.67
C THR A 249 -9.22 6.76 -8.72
N ARG A 250 -8.84 7.06 -9.96
CA ARG A 250 -8.43 5.99 -10.90
C ARG A 250 -7.07 5.40 -10.53
N GLN A 251 -6.13 6.19 -10.01
CA GLN A 251 -4.79 5.70 -9.64
C GLN A 251 -4.80 5.01 -8.28
N LEU A 252 -5.53 5.57 -7.29
CA LEU A 252 -5.89 4.86 -6.06
C LEU A 252 -6.72 3.63 -6.37
N GLN A 253 -7.77 3.70 -7.20
CA GLN A 253 -8.53 2.51 -7.61
C GLN A 253 -7.66 1.54 -8.39
N SER A 254 -6.56 1.92 -9.05
CA SER A 254 -5.66 0.95 -9.69
C SER A 254 -4.75 0.26 -8.66
N SER A 255 -4.32 1.00 -7.63
CA SER A 255 -3.62 0.44 -6.48
C SER A 255 -4.57 -0.45 -5.67
N LEU A 256 -5.69 0.09 -5.20
CA LEU A 256 -6.78 -0.58 -4.49
C LEU A 256 -7.44 -1.70 -5.33
N LYS A 257 -7.51 -1.61 -6.67
CA LYS A 257 -8.08 -2.69 -7.52
C LYS A 257 -7.23 -3.95 -7.49
N ARG A 258 -5.91 -3.83 -7.42
CA ARG A 258 -5.02 -4.99 -7.19
C ARG A 258 -5.26 -5.62 -5.82
N HIS A 259 -5.71 -4.83 -4.84
CA HIS A 259 -5.93 -5.23 -3.46
C HIS A 259 -7.44 -5.38 -3.11
N THR A 260 -8.33 -5.44 -4.12
CA THR A 260 -9.80 -5.49 -3.97
C THR A 260 -10.29 -6.68 -3.14
N ILE A 261 -9.45 -7.71 -2.97
CA ILE A 261 -9.77 -8.85 -2.11
C ILE A 261 -9.91 -8.40 -0.64
N TYR A 262 -9.23 -7.32 -0.22
CA TYR A 262 -9.21 -6.84 1.16
C TYR A 262 -10.13 -5.64 1.43
N LEU A 263 -10.48 -4.85 0.41
CA LEU A 263 -11.29 -3.63 0.56
C LEU A 263 -12.78 -3.82 0.31
N LYS A 264 -13.21 -4.97 -0.22
CA LYS A 264 -14.63 -5.29 -0.48
C LYS A 264 -15.49 -5.50 0.78
N SER A 265 -14.95 -5.20 1.96
CA SER A 265 -15.63 -5.39 3.25
C SER A 265 -15.62 -4.13 4.12
N PHE A 266 -15.28 -2.98 3.55
CA PHE A 266 -15.59 -1.66 4.11
C PHE A 266 -16.85 -1.10 3.45
#